data_AF-A0A7V6CEQ0-F1
#
_entry.id   AF-A0A7V6CEQ0-F1
#
_cell.length_a   1.000
_cell.length_b   1.000
_cell.length_c   1.000
_cell.angle_alpha   90.00
_cell.angle_beta   90.00
_cell.angle_gamma   90.00
#
_symmetry.space_group_name_H-M   'P 1'
#
loop_
_entity.id
_entity.type
_entity.pdbx_description
1 polymer ?
#
loop_
_entity_poly.entity_id
_entity_poly.type
_entity_poly.pdbx_seq_one_letter_code
_entity_poly.pdbx_strand_id
1 'polypeptide(L)' 'MKIPNAIKLPTGRVIVLEEDKVVEGNTVAIYCRVSDNDSKDNLERQAERLKEYAIAKGYQIKHVVKEVG' A
#
# COMPACT_ATOMS: atom_id res chain seq x y z
N MET A 1 23.19 4.78 23.36
CA MET A 1 22.34 4.77 22.15
C MET A 1 20.99 4.18 22.55
N LYS A 2 19.96 5.02 22.74
CA LYS A 2 18.60 4.55 23.04
C LYS A 2 17.92 4.25 21.70
N ILE A 3 17.39 3.04 21.54
CA ILE A 3 16.53 2.70 20.41
C ILE A 3 15.14 3.22 20.76
N PRO A 4 14.53 4.12 19.95
CA PRO A 4 13.17 4.58 20.20
C PRO A 4 12.19 3.39 20.19
N ASN A 5 11.15 3.46 21.03
CA ASN A 5 10.09 2.45 21.17
C ASN A 5 10.54 1.03 21.59
N ALA A 6 11.68 0.91 22.26
CA ALA A 6 12.19 -0.38 22.73
C ALA A 6 12.09 -0.54 24.26
N ILE A 7 11.46 -1.63 24.74
CA ILE A 7 11.41 -2.03 26.15
C ILE A 7 12.39 -3.18 26.38
N LYS A 8 13.31 -3.01 27.35
CA LYS A 8 14.23 -4.08 27.76
C LYS A 8 13.66 -4.83 28.95
N LEU A 9 13.41 -6.14 28.78
CA LEU A 9 12.95 -7.02 29.86
C LEU A 9 14.11 -7.40 30.80
N PRO A 10 13.81 -7.78 32.06
CA PRO A 10 14.81 -8.26 33.02
C PRO A 10 15.60 -9.49 32.54
N THR A 11 15.04 -10.23 31.57
CA THR A 11 15.65 -11.41 30.93
C THR A 11 16.68 -11.05 29.85
N GLY A 12 16.98 -9.76 29.64
CA GLY A 12 17.93 -9.28 28.63
C GLY A 12 17.36 -9.13 27.23
N ARG A 13 16.09 -9.53 27.00
CA ARG A 13 15.38 -9.36 25.72
C ARG A 13 14.97 -7.91 25.50
N VAL A 14 15.03 -7.45 24.26
CA VAL A 14 14.56 -6.12 23.84
C VAL A 14 13.33 -6.31 22.95
N ILE A 15 12.19 -5.74 23.35
CA ILE A 15 10.96 -5.70 22.57
C ILE A 15 10.89 -4.33 21.92
N VAL A 16 10.89 -4.29 20.58
CA VAL A 16 10.60 -3.06 19.83
C VAL A 16 9.11 -3.06 19.53
N LEU A 17 8.38 -2.12 20.12
CA LEU A 17 6.97 -1.90 19.83
C LEU A 17 6.93 -1.02 18.57
N GLU A 18 6.69 -1.65 17.41
CA GLU A 18 6.30 -0.88 16.24
C GLU A 18 4.92 -0.29 16.52
N GLU A 19 4.79 1.03 16.41
CA GLU A 19 3.46 1.63 16.41
C GLU A 19 2.70 1.02 15.24
N ASP A 20 1.52 0.45 15.52
CA ASP A 20 0.60 0.07 14.48
C ASP A 20 0.44 1.29 13.58
N LYS A 21 0.94 1.21 12.34
CA LYS A 21 0.67 2.24 11.34
C LYS A 21 -0.84 2.29 11.27
N VAL A 22 -1.42 3.33 11.85
CA VAL A 22 -2.83 3.64 11.71
C VAL A 22 -3.04 3.74 10.21
N VAL A 23 -3.62 2.70 9.62
CA VAL A 23 -4.09 2.76 8.25
C VAL A 23 -5.21 3.79 8.35
N GLU A 24 -4.92 5.03 7.93
CA GLU A 24 -5.92 6.08 7.87
C GLU A 24 -7.15 5.45 7.21
N GLY A 25 -8.28 5.48 7.94
CA GLY A 25 -9.51 4.86 7.46
C GLY A 25 -9.77 5.35 6.04
N ASN A 26 -10.12 4.43 5.13
CA ASN A 26 -10.30 4.66 3.69
C ASN A 26 -9.06 4.69 2.78
N THR A 27 -7.87 4.30 3.25
CA THR A 27 -6.72 4.16 2.33
C THR A 27 -6.80 2.88 1.49
N VAL A 28 -6.56 2.99 0.17
CA VAL A 28 -6.57 1.85 -0.78
C VAL A 28 -5.34 1.84 -1.68
N ALA A 29 -5.01 0.68 -2.23
CA ALA A 29 -4.02 0.51 -3.28
C ALA A 29 -4.67 -0.14 -4.51
N ILE A 30 -4.25 0.28 -5.70
CA ILE A 30 -4.73 -0.24 -6.98
C ILE A 30 -3.61 -1.07 -7.60
N TYR A 31 -3.92 -2.30 -8.00
CA TYR A 31 -3.00 -3.18 -8.73
C TYR A 31 -3.64 -3.59 -10.06
N CYS A 32 -2.89 -3.45 -11.14
CA CYS A 32 -3.31 -3.86 -12.48
C CYS A 32 -2.17 -4.66 -13.14
N ARG A 33 -2.53 -5.73 -13.84
CA ARG A 33 -1.58 -6.59 -14.56
C ARG A 33 -2.13 -6.97 -15.93
N VAL A 34 -1.28 -7.00 -16.95
CA VAL A 34 -1.60 -7.54 -18.29
C VAL A 34 -0.55 -8.58 -18.71
N SER A 35 -0.98 -9.59 -19.47
CA SER A 35 -0.13 -10.65 -19.99
C SER A 35 0.80 -10.19 -21.12
N ASP A 36 0.35 -9.21 -21.90
CA ASP A 36 0.99 -8.83 -23.16
C ASP A 36 1.43 -7.37 -23.16
N ASN A 37 2.62 -7.12 -23.72
CA ASN A 37 3.15 -5.76 -23.88
C ASN A 37 2.27 -4.89 -24.79
N ASP A 38 1.55 -5.49 -25.74
CA ASP A 38 0.62 -4.78 -26.62
C ASP A 38 -0.64 -4.30 -25.88
N SER A 39 -0.92 -4.86 -24.70
CA SER A 39 -2.07 -4.50 -23.87
C SER A 39 -1.79 -3.34 -22.89
N LYS A 40 -0.70 -2.59 -23.05
CA LYS A 40 -0.35 -1.44 -22.18
C LYS A 40 -1.41 -0.34 -22.15
N ASP A 41 -2.01 -0.02 -23.28
CA ASP A 41 -3.10 0.97 -23.34
C ASP A 41 -4.34 0.49 -22.57
N ASN A 42 -4.58 -0.82 -22.60
CA ASN A 42 -5.65 -1.43 -21.83
C ASN A 42 -5.35 -1.44 -20.32
N LEU A 43 -4.08 -1.66 -19.94
CA LEU A 43 -3.61 -1.55 -18.57
C LEU A 43 -3.84 -0.14 -18.01
N GLU A 44 -3.51 0.89 -18.80
CA GLU A 44 -3.69 2.30 -18.40
C GLU A 44 -5.17 2.63 -18.20
N ARG A 45 -6.03 2.24 -19.16
CA ARG A 45 -7.48 2.46 -19.07
C ARG A 45 -8.11 1.74 -17.89
N GLN A 46 -7.66 0.52 -17.57
CA GLN A 46 -8.14 -0.22 -16.40
C GLN A 46 -7.72 0.45 -15.10
N ALA A 47 -6.47 0.89 -15.00
CA ALA A 47 -5.97 1.60 -13.84
C ALA A 47 -6.75 2.90 -13.61
N GLU A 48 -7.04 3.67 -14.68
CA GLU A 48 -7.76 4.93 -14.58
C GLU A 48 -9.20 4.74 -14.09
N ARG A 49 -9.92 3.75 -14.64
CA ARG A 49 -11.27 3.39 -14.16
C ARG A 49 -11.30 3.01 -12.68
N LEU A 50 -10.28 2.28 -12.20
CA LEU A 50 -10.18 1.93 -10.79
C LEU A 50 -9.89 3.14 -9.91
N LYS A 51 -9.11 4.11 -10.40
CA LYS A 51 -8.89 5.38 -9.70
C LYS A 51 -10.17 6.18 -9.60
N GLU A 52 -10.89 6.35 -10.71
CA GLU A 52 -12.17 7.07 -10.74
C GLU A 52 -13.19 6.46 -9.77
N TYR A 53 -13.30 5.13 -9.75
CA TYR A 53 -14.14 4.42 -8.79
C TYR A 53 -13.72 4.68 -7.35
N ALA A 54 -12.42 4.60 -7.06
CA ALA A 54 -11.90 4.81 -5.72
C ALA A 54 -12.13 6.25 -5.22
N ILE A 55 -11.93 7.24 -6.11
CA ILE A 55 -12.22 8.64 -5.84
C ILE A 55 -13.72 8.84 -5.57
N ALA A 56 -14.59 8.28 -6.41
CA ALA A 56 -16.04 8.38 -6.24
C ALA A 56 -16.55 7.75 -4.93
N LYS A 57 -15.85 6.74 -4.42
CA LYS A 57 -16.13 6.10 -3.11
C LYS A 57 -15.51 6.84 -1.92
N GLY A 58 -14.73 7.89 -2.16
CA GLY A 58 -14.03 8.64 -1.11
C GLY A 58 -12.82 7.91 -0.53
N TYR A 59 -12.25 6.95 -1.26
CA TYR A 59 -11.02 6.28 -0.85
C TYR A 59 -9.79 7.16 -1.14
N GLN A 60 -8.79 7.07 -0.28
CA GLN A 60 -7.48 7.69 -0.48
C GLN A 60 -6.56 6.68 -1.17
N ILE A 61 -6.26 6.92 -2.45
CA ILE A 61 -5.38 6.04 -3.23
C ILE A 61 -3.93 6.33 -2.85
N LYS A 62 -3.26 5.39 -2.19
CA LYS A 62 -1.86 5.54 -1.76
C LYS A 62 -0.86 5.03 -2.78
N HIS A 63 -1.22 3.95 -3.47
CA HIS A 63 -0.35 3.28 -4.43
C HIS A 63 -1.15 2.80 -5.63
N VAL A 64 -0.56 2.98 -6.81
CA VAL A 64 -1.05 2.39 -8.07
C VAL A 64 0.10 1.62 -8.68
N VAL A 65 -0.03 0.30 -8.73
CA VAL A 65 0.98 -0.63 -9.24
C VAL A 65 0.49 -1.20 -10.55
N LYS A 66 1.35 -1.16 -11.57
CA LYS A 66 1.08 -1.63 -12.91
C LYS A 66 2.15 -2.64 -13.31
N GLU A 67 1.72 -3.82 -13.71
CA GLU A 67 2.61 -4.92 -14.09
C GLU A 67 2.29 -5.41 -15.50
N VAL A 68 3.33 -5.81 -16.23
CA VAL A 68 3.22 -6.43 -17.55
C VAL A 68 4.06 -7.69 -17.52
N GLY A 69 3.48 -8.85 -17.86
CA GLY A 69 4.25 -10.10 -17.98
C GLY A 69 3.44 -11.36 -18.15
#